data_AF-A0ABD0P1H8-F1
#
_entry.id   AF-A0ABD0P1H8-F1
#
_cell.length_a   1.000
_cell.length_b   1.000
_cell.length_c   1.000
_cell.angle_alpha   90.00
_cell.angle_beta   90.00
_cell.angle_gamma   90.00
#
_symmetry.space_group_name_H-M   'P 1'
#
loop_
_entity.id
_entity.type
_entity.pdbx_description
1 polymer ?
#
loop_
_entity_poly.entity_id
_entity_poly.type
_entity_poly.pdbx_seq_one_letter_code
_entity_poly.pdbx_strand_id
1 'polypeptide(L)'
;NEKTTEVIQAAFQHARYPSIEGQRSIGFGTVKYGFHNLEIHNLSIGKSEFELKENEGIGISISNVSAVFKGTINYGYGSWL
;
A
#
# COMPACT_ATOMS: atom_id res chain seq x y z
N ASN A 1 -4.64 17.54 -16.48
CA ASN A 1 -3.80 16.78 -15.54
C ASN A 1 -4.64 15.98 -14.52
N GLU A 2 -5.88 16.41 -14.21
CA GLU A 2 -6.81 15.64 -13.35
C GLU A 2 -7.08 14.21 -13.84
N LYS A 3 -7.36 14.01 -15.13
CA LYS A 3 -7.69 12.67 -15.66
C LYS A 3 -6.59 11.62 -15.41
N THR A 4 -5.31 12.01 -15.47
CA THR A 4 -4.20 11.10 -15.18
C THR A 4 -4.20 10.69 -13.71
N THR A 5 -4.48 11.65 -12.81
CA THR A 5 -4.58 11.42 -11.37
C THR A 5 -5.73 10.47 -11.05
N GLU A 6 -6.89 10.64 -11.67
CA GLU A 6 -8.06 9.77 -11.48
C GLU A 6 -7.79 8.33 -11.94
N VAL A 7 -7.16 8.14 -13.10
CA VAL A 7 -6.82 6.79 -13.60
C VAL A 7 -5.84 6.10 -12.66
N ILE A 8 -4.83 6.82 -12.18
CA ILE A 8 -3.88 6.29 -11.19
C ILE A 8 -4.61 5.93 -9.89
N GLN A 9 -5.47 6.83 -9.39
CA GLN A 9 -6.26 6.57 -8.19
C GLN A 9 -7.12 5.32 -8.32
N ALA A 10 -7.79 5.15 -9.46
CA ALA A 10 -8.58 3.96 -9.74
C ALA A 10 -7.71 2.69 -9.76
N ALA A 11 -6.53 2.74 -10.37
CA ALA A 11 -5.61 1.59 -10.40
C ALA A 11 -5.16 1.16 -8.99
N PHE A 12 -4.84 2.12 -8.12
CA PHE A 12 -4.49 1.84 -6.72
C PHE A 12 -5.67 1.34 -5.89
N GLN A 13 -6.87 1.87 -6.11
CA GLN A 13 -8.08 1.39 -5.41
C GLN A 13 -8.44 -0.06 -5.78
N HIS A 14 -8.20 -0.46 -7.04
CA HIS A 14 -8.49 -1.81 -7.52
C HIS A 14 -7.32 -2.79 -7.34
N ALA A 15 -6.18 -2.31 -6.84
CA ALA A 15 -5.03 -3.17 -6.59
C ALA A 15 -5.33 -4.13 -5.44
N ARG A 16 -4.92 -5.40 -5.61
CA ARG A 16 -5.05 -6.41 -4.56
C ARG A 16 -3.78 -6.42 -3.72
N TYR A 17 -3.91 -6.06 -2.45
CA TYR A 17 -2.78 -6.06 -1.51
C TYR A 17 -2.67 -7.42 -0.80
N PRO A 18 -1.49 -8.05 -0.80
CA PRO A 18 -1.30 -9.33 -0.13
C PRO A 18 -1.40 -9.16 1.39
N SER A 19 -1.77 -10.24 2.09
CA SER A 19 -1.69 -10.27 3.55
C SER A 19 -0.24 -10.25 4.01
N ILE A 20 0.04 -9.55 5.11
CA ILE A 20 1.38 -9.46 5.70
C ILE A 20 1.36 -10.23 7.02
N GLU A 21 2.04 -11.36 7.05
CA GLU A 21 2.12 -12.21 8.23
C GLU A 21 3.55 -12.27 8.76
N GLY A 22 3.69 -12.44 10.07
CA GLY A 22 4.98 -12.50 10.71
C GLY A 22 4.93 -13.02 12.13
N GLN A 23 6.12 -13.27 12.66
CA GLN A 23 6.33 -13.74 14.01
C GLN A 23 7.46 -12.92 14.63
N ARG A 24 7.22 -12.33 15.81
CA ARG A 24 8.19 -11.49 16.51
C ARG A 24 8.37 -11.99 17.94
N SER A 25 9.63 -12.25 18.31
CA SER A 25 9.96 -12.52 19.71
C SER A 25 9.90 -11.24 20.52
N ILE A 26 9.22 -11.29 21.66
CA ILE A 26 9.15 -10.24 22.68
C ILE A 26 9.75 -10.83 23.97
N GLY A 27 10.19 -10.01 24.92
CA GLY A 27 10.92 -10.48 26.12
C GLY A 27 10.23 -11.56 26.96
N PHE A 28 8.92 -11.79 26.75
CA PHE A 28 8.10 -12.76 27.48
C PHE A 28 7.46 -13.84 26.58
N GLY A 29 7.91 -14.01 25.34
CA GLY A 29 7.38 -15.04 24.44
C GLY A 29 7.38 -14.62 22.98
N THR A 30 6.61 -15.31 22.15
CA THR A 30 6.56 -14.99 20.73
C THR A 30 5.18 -14.52 20.31
N VAL A 31 5.07 -13.41 19.58
CA VAL A 31 3.80 -12.93 19.02
C VAL A 31 3.75 -13.26 17.54
N LYS A 32 2.72 -13.99 17.13
CA LYS A 32 2.34 -14.12 15.72
C LYS A 32 1.36 -13.01 15.38
N TYR A 33 1.57 -12.35 14.25
CA TYR A 33 0.70 -11.29 13.77
C TYR A 33 0.43 -11.44 12.28
N GLY A 34 -0.73 -10.96 11.85
CA GLY A 34 -1.18 -10.96 10.47
C GLY A 34 -2.01 -9.72 10.18
N PHE A 35 -1.68 -9.03 9.10
CA PHE A 35 -2.45 -7.94 8.53
C PHE A 35 -3.14 -8.46 7.27
N HIS A 36 -4.46 -8.54 7.30
CA HIS A 36 -5.26 -9.15 6.24
C HIS A 36 -6.24 -8.13 5.65
N ASN A 37 -6.77 -8.46 4.48
CA ASN A 37 -7.80 -7.69 3.78
C ASN A 37 -7.40 -6.21 3.64
N LEU A 38 -6.13 -6.00 3.23
CA LEU A 38 -5.59 -4.66 3.06
C LEU A 38 -6.23 -4.02 1.82
N GLU A 39 -6.85 -2.87 2.02
CA GLU A 39 -7.49 -2.08 0.97
C GLU A 39 -7.11 -0.60 1.16
N ILE A 40 -6.87 0.11 0.05
CA ILE A 40 -6.69 1.56 0.10
C ILE A 40 -8.06 2.22 0.27
N HIS A 41 -8.20 2.99 1.35
CA HIS A 41 -9.42 3.75 1.60
C HIS A 41 -9.32 5.20 1.14
N ASN A 42 -8.16 5.83 1.33
CA ASN A 42 -7.91 7.19 0.85
C ASN A 42 -6.58 7.22 0.10
N LEU A 43 -6.59 7.76 -1.12
CA LEU A 43 -5.39 8.05 -1.90
C LEU A 43 -5.41 9.52 -2.32
N SER A 44 -4.39 10.26 -1.91
CA SER A 44 -4.16 11.64 -2.33
C SER A 44 -2.89 11.70 -3.16
N ILE A 45 -2.96 12.34 -4.31
CA ILE A 45 -1.82 12.57 -5.19
C ILE A 45 -1.62 14.08 -5.30
N GLY A 46 -0.49 14.57 -4.81
CA GLY A 46 -0.21 16.01 -4.82
C GLY A 46 0.14 16.55 -6.20
N LYS A 47 0.98 15.85 -6.97
CA LYS A 47 1.44 16.32 -8.28
C LYS A 47 1.71 15.16 -9.24
N SER A 48 1.22 15.30 -10.48
CA SER A 48 1.55 14.44 -11.60
C SER A 48 2.22 15.26 -12.70
N GLU A 49 3.31 14.76 -13.26
CA GLU A 49 4.01 15.35 -14.40
C GLU A 49 4.11 14.31 -15.52
N PHE A 50 3.99 14.78 -16.76
CA PHE A 50 4.21 13.97 -17.93
C PHE A 50 5.39 14.52 -18.71
N GLU A 51 6.21 13.62 -19.25
CA GLU A 51 7.35 13.96 -20.08
C GLU A 51 7.34 13.04 -21.30
N LEU A 52 7.47 13.62 -22.49
CA LEU A 52 7.72 12.84 -23.70
C LEU A 52 9.22 12.59 -23.78
N LYS A 53 9.63 11.34 -23.61
CA LYS A 53 11.01 10.92 -23.71
C LYS A 53 11.27 10.41 -25.12
N GLU A 54 12.10 11.15 -25.86
CA GLU A 54 12.49 10.79 -27.21
C GLU A 54 13.11 9.39 -27.24
N ASN A 55 12.63 8.53 -28.12
CA ASN A 55 13.01 7.11 -28.26
C ASN A 55 12.66 6.16 -27.09
N GLU A 56 11.97 6.62 -26.03
CA GLU A 56 11.50 5.77 -24.92
C GLU A 56 9.97 5.72 -24.79
N GLY A 57 9.28 6.84 -25.04
CA GLY A 57 7.82 6.95 -24.93
C GLY A 57 7.36 8.03 -23.95
N ILE A 58 6.29 7.77 -23.21
CA ILE A 58 5.71 8.73 -22.26
C ILE A 58 6.11 8.35 -20.84
N GLY A 59 6.90 9.21 -20.19
CA GLY A 59 7.19 9.13 -18.77
C GLY A 59 6.10 9.82 -17.95
N ILE A 60 5.66 9.18 -16.86
CA ILE A 60 4.74 9.77 -15.90
C ILE A 60 5.41 9.76 -14.53
N SER A 61 5.60 10.94 -13.97
CA SER A 61 6.15 11.12 -12.62
C SER A 61 5.02 11.51 -11.67
N ILE A 62 4.92 10.81 -10.55
CA ILE A 62 3.89 11.05 -9.54
C ILE A 62 4.61 11.31 -8.23
N SER A 63 4.31 12.46 -7.61
CA SER A 63 4.96 12.88 -6.36
C SER A 63 3.93 13.29 -5.32
N ASN A 64 4.35 13.24 -4.05
CA ASN A 64 3.50 13.51 -2.88
C ASN A 64 2.26 12.62 -2.85
N VAL A 65 2.47 11.31 -2.98
CA VAL A 65 1.42 10.30 -2.86
C VAL A 65 1.24 9.93 -1.39
N SER A 66 0.01 10.07 -0.89
CA SER A 66 -0.38 9.64 0.46
C SER A 66 -1.51 8.63 0.35
N ALA A 67 -1.34 7.48 1.00
CA ALA A 67 -2.34 6.41 1.02
C ALA A 67 -2.66 6.00 2.46
N VAL A 68 -3.94 5.80 2.74
CA VAL A 68 -4.43 5.23 3.99
C VAL A 68 -4.99 3.85 3.69
N PHE A 69 -4.39 2.84 4.31
CA PHE A 69 -4.85 1.45 4.23
C PHE A 69 -5.80 1.14 5.38
N LYS A 70 -6.82 0.35 5.07
CA LYS A 70 -7.68 -0.33 6.05
C LYS A 70 -7.50 -1.82 5.90
N GLY A 71 -7.71 -2.55 6.98
CA GLY A 71 -7.66 -4.00 7.01
C GLY A 71 -7.89 -4.53 8.41
N THR A 72 -7.68 -5.82 8.57
CA THR A 72 -7.87 -6.52 9.84
C THR A 72 -6.52 -6.95 10.40
N ILE A 73 -6.28 -6.62 11.66
CA ILE A 73 -5.10 -7.08 12.40
C ILE A 73 -5.50 -8.29 13.23
N ASN A 74 -4.87 -9.42 12.96
CA ASN A 74 -4.95 -10.62 13.78
C ASN A 74 -3.62 -10.76 14.52
N TYR A 75 -3.67 -11.02 15.82
CA TYR A 75 -2.47 -11.34 16.59
C TYR A 75 -2.77 -12.41 17.63
N GLY A 76 -1.74 -13.19 17.94
CA GLY A 76 -1.80 -14.23 18.96
C GLY A 76 -0.48 -14.35 19.68
N TYR A 77 -0.56 -14.55 21.00
CA TYR A 77 0.59 -14.94 21.79
C TYR A 77 0.85 -16.43 21.52
N GLY A 78 2.01 -16.72 20.94
CA GLY A 78 2.53 -18.07 20.81
C GLY A 78 2.79 -18.67 22.19
N SER A 79 2.59 -19.98 22.29
CA SER A 79 2.66 -20.77 23.51
C SER A 79 3.82 -20.35 24.40
N TRP A 80 3.50 -20.01 25.66
CA TRP A 80 4.48 -19.88 26.72
C TRP A 80 4.69 -21.27 27.30
N LEU A 81 5.77 -21.93 26.91
CA LEU A 81 6.28 -23.17 27.52
C LEU A 81 7.81 -23.13 27.49
#